data_AF-A0A2E7N1I7-F1
#
_entry.id   AF-A0A2E7N1I7-F1
#
_cell.length_a   1.000
_cell.length_b   1.000
_cell.length_c   1.000
_cell.angle_alpha   90.00
_cell.angle_beta   90.00
_cell.angle_gamma   90.00
#
_symmetry.space_group_name_H-M   'P 1'
#
loop_
_entity.id
_entity.type
_entity.pdbx_description
1 polymer ?
#
loop_
_entity_poly.entity_id
_entity_poly.type
_entity_poly.pdbx_seq_one_letter_code
_entity_poly.pdbx_strand_id
1 'polypeptide(L)'
;MVVSSKSLLYSAYSLLFTFIGVTGLYVFLWADFLAVVQVVVYVGGILVLIIFGIMLTNKISSVNISHTSVQKGVGALVVLGFVSALGLMVYSTPWIQLPNSEPAETTKLIGNLLMMDYLLPFEAASFLLLGALIGATTLSRKDY
;
A
#
# COMPACT_ATOMS: atom_id res chain seq x y z
N MET A 1 2.40 7.44 -12.57
CA MET A 1 3.47 8.46 -12.48
C MET A 1 4.43 8.22 -11.32
N VAL A 2 3.98 7.66 -10.19
CA VAL A 2 4.81 7.28 -9.02
C VAL A 2 6.18 6.67 -9.39
N VAL A 3 6.20 5.64 -10.25
CA VAL A 3 7.44 4.90 -10.61
C VAL A 3 8.29 5.54 -11.71
N SER A 4 7.74 6.52 -12.43
CA SER A 4 8.41 7.13 -13.60
C SER A 4 8.93 8.54 -13.33
N SER A 5 8.46 9.19 -12.26
CA SER A 5 8.87 10.56 -11.93
C SER A 5 10.30 10.57 -11.36
N LYS A 6 11.10 11.56 -11.78
CA LYS A 6 12.46 11.77 -11.26
C LYS A 6 12.46 12.52 -9.93
N SER A 7 11.39 13.24 -9.61
CA SER A 7 11.24 13.95 -8.34
C SER A 7 10.48 13.09 -7.35
N LEU A 8 11.11 12.82 -6.19
CA LEU A 8 10.52 12.04 -5.10
C LEU A 8 9.26 12.69 -4.55
N LEU A 9 9.21 14.03 -4.46
CA LEU A 9 8.01 14.75 -4.04
C LEU A 9 6.87 14.55 -5.04
N TYR A 10 7.13 14.65 -6.34
CA TYR A 10 6.10 14.42 -7.35
C TYR A 10 5.63 12.96 -7.39
N SER A 11 6.53 12.00 -7.13
CA SER A 11 6.15 10.59 -6.94
C SER A 11 5.23 10.41 -5.73
N ALA A 12 5.53 11.07 -4.61
CA ALA A 12 4.69 11.01 -3.40
C ALA A 12 3.31 11.64 -3.61
N TYR A 13 3.21 12.79 -4.29
CA TYR A 13 1.92 13.36 -4.65
C TYR A 13 1.14 12.47 -5.63
N SER A 14 1.80 11.85 -6.60
CA SER A 14 1.14 10.87 -7.47
C SER A 14 0.64 9.65 -6.69
N LEU A 15 1.31 9.26 -5.60
CA LEU A 15 0.91 8.13 -4.76
C LEU A 15 -0.36 8.46 -3.97
N LEU A 16 -0.51 9.72 -3.52
CA LEU A 16 -1.75 10.25 -2.92
C LEU A 16 -2.95 9.96 -3.82
N PHE A 17 -2.87 10.34 -5.09
CA PHE A 17 -3.95 10.10 -6.05
C PHE A 17 -4.25 8.61 -6.24
N THR A 18 -3.22 7.75 -6.22
CA THR A 18 -3.41 6.30 -6.27
C THR A 18 -4.16 5.77 -5.05
N PHE A 19 -3.81 6.22 -3.84
CA PHE A 19 -4.52 5.79 -2.62
C PHE A 19 -5.96 6.31 -2.54
N ILE A 20 -6.22 7.53 -3.01
CA ILE A 20 -7.60 8.03 -3.15
C ILE A 20 -8.37 7.19 -4.19
N GLY A 21 -7.74 6.84 -5.31
CA GLY A 21 -8.34 5.95 -6.31
C GLY A 21 -8.72 4.59 -5.73
N VAL A 22 -7.82 3.97 -4.95
CA VAL A 22 -8.09 2.70 -4.25
C VAL A 22 -9.22 2.85 -3.22
N THR A 23 -9.27 3.98 -2.50
CA THR A 23 -10.38 4.28 -1.58
C THR A 23 -11.71 4.31 -2.33
N GLY A 24 -11.75 4.97 -3.50
CA GLY A 24 -12.93 4.98 -4.36
C GLY A 24 -13.35 3.58 -4.79
N LEU A 25 -12.40 2.71 -5.14
CA LEU A 25 -12.70 1.30 -5.44
C LEU A 25 -13.32 0.59 -4.23
N TYR A 26 -12.80 0.78 -3.02
CA TYR A 26 -13.40 0.18 -1.82
C TYR A 26 -14.84 0.67 -1.57
N VAL A 27 -15.12 1.95 -1.80
CA VAL A 27 -16.50 2.46 -1.71
C VAL A 27 -17.41 1.79 -2.76
N PHE A 28 -16.94 1.65 -4.00
CA PHE A 28 -17.71 0.95 -5.05
C PHE A 28 -17.93 -0.54 -4.79
N LEU A 29 -17.05 -1.17 -3.98
CA LEU A 29 -17.17 -2.55 -3.55
C LEU A 29 -17.94 -2.72 -2.23
N TRP A 30 -18.63 -1.68 -1.74
CA TRP A 30 -19.35 -1.69 -0.46
C TRP A 30 -18.46 -1.97 0.77
N ALA A 31 -17.17 -1.66 0.68
CA ALA A 31 -16.19 -1.86 1.72
C ALA A 31 -15.89 -0.55 2.47
N ASP A 32 -16.92 0.01 3.11
CA ASP A 32 -16.89 1.27 3.87
C ASP A 32 -15.82 1.31 4.98
N PHE A 33 -15.74 0.28 5.82
CA PHE A 33 -14.73 0.22 6.89
C PHE A 33 -13.31 0.27 6.31
N LEU A 34 -13.05 -0.53 5.26
CA LEU A 34 -11.75 -0.57 4.59
C LEU A 34 -11.44 0.76 3.88
N ALA A 35 -12.43 1.41 3.28
CA ALA A 35 -12.26 2.73 2.68
C ALA A 35 -11.83 3.77 3.72
N VAL A 36 -12.45 3.81 4.90
CA VAL A 36 -12.07 4.74 5.97
C VAL A 36 -10.67 4.41 6.50
N VAL A 37 -10.37 3.13 6.76
CA VAL A 37 -9.04 2.69 7.20
C VAL A 37 -7.97 3.04 6.15
N GLN A 38 -8.27 2.90 4.86
CA GLN A 38 -7.36 3.27 3.76
C GLN A 38 -6.95 4.74 3.85
N VAL A 39 -7.92 5.63 4.07
CA VAL A 39 -7.65 7.07 4.20
C VAL A 39 -6.87 7.36 5.48
N VAL A 40 -7.31 6.84 6.63
CA VAL A 40 -6.69 7.16 7.92
C VAL A 40 -5.25 6.65 7.99
N VAL A 41 -5.00 5.40 7.61
CA VAL A 41 -3.70 4.75 7.78
C VAL A 41 -2.76 5.08 6.62
N TYR A 42 -3.17 4.86 5.37
CA TYR A 42 -2.26 5.04 4.24
C TYR A 42 -2.10 6.50 3.85
N VAL A 43 -3.20 7.26 3.74
CA VAL A 43 -3.11 8.68 3.37
C VAL A 43 -2.73 9.54 4.58
N GLY A 44 -3.36 9.34 5.73
CA GLY A 44 -3.15 10.16 6.93
C GLY A 44 -1.86 9.84 7.69
N GLY A 45 -1.49 8.57 7.81
CA GLY A 45 -0.30 8.13 8.52
C GLY A 45 0.92 7.97 7.61
N ILE A 46 0.91 6.91 6.80
CA ILE A 46 2.09 6.43 6.08
C ILE A 46 2.57 7.45 5.04
N LEU A 47 1.67 7.96 4.20
CA LEU A 47 2.04 8.91 3.14
C LEU A 47 2.57 10.22 3.72
N VAL A 48 1.95 10.72 4.80
CA VAL A 48 2.40 11.93 5.48
C VAL A 48 3.81 11.72 6.05
N LEU A 49 4.06 10.59 6.73
CA LEU A 49 5.41 10.25 7.22
C LEU A 49 6.44 10.15 6.08
N ILE A 50 6.08 9.54 4.95
CA ILE A 50 6.94 9.46 3.77
C ILE A 50 7.27 10.86 3.24
N ILE A 51 6.27 11.74 3.10
CA ILE A 51 6.49 13.12 2.63
C ILE A 51 7.40 13.87 3.60
N PHE A 52 7.16 13.78 4.92
CA PHE A 52 8.05 14.37 5.92
C PHE A 52 9.48 13.84 5.82
N GLY A 53 9.66 12.53 5.67
CA GLY A 53 10.97 11.90 5.49
C GLY A 53 11.69 12.40 4.23
N ILE A 54 10.97 12.51 3.11
CA ILE A 54 11.50 13.06 1.86
C ILE A 54 11.90 14.54 2.05
N MET A 55 11.05 15.35 2.68
CA MET A 55 11.31 16.77 2.91
C MET A 55 12.52 17.01 3.81
N LEU A 56 12.67 16.21 4.88
CA LEU A 56 13.84 16.26 5.77
C LEU A 56 15.15 15.85 5.07
N THR A 57 15.06 14.93 4.10
CA THR A 57 16.22 14.37 3.39
C THR A 57 16.60 15.14 2.12
N ASN A 58 15.86 16.20 1.76
CA ASN A 58 15.85 16.83 0.43
C ASN A 58 17.14 17.61 0.02
N LYS A 59 18.33 17.14 0.41
CA LYS A 59 19.63 17.66 -0.05
C LYS A 59 20.37 16.75 -1.04
N ILE A 60 19.82 15.60 -1.45
CA ILE A 60 20.48 14.66 -2.38
C ILE A 60 19.72 14.58 -3.72
N SER A 61 19.39 15.74 -4.29
CA SER A 61 18.72 15.81 -5.60
C SER A 61 19.73 15.91 -6.74
N SER A 62 20.62 14.92 -6.88
CA SER A 62 21.37 14.71 -8.14
C SER A 62 22.10 13.38 -8.20
N VAL A 63 21.52 12.27 -7.72
CA VAL A 63 22.08 10.97 -8.11
C VAL A 63 21.51 10.63 -9.48
N ASN A 64 22.19 11.14 -10.51
CA ASN A 64 21.94 10.77 -11.89
C ASN A 64 22.44 9.33 -12.07
N ILE A 65 21.70 8.35 -11.54
CA ILE A 65 22.02 6.96 -11.80
C ILE A 65 21.60 6.67 -13.24
N SER A 66 22.58 6.75 -14.14
CA SER A 66 22.54 6.13 -15.46
C SER A 66 22.57 4.61 -15.28
N HIS A 67 21.48 4.01 -14.76
CA HIS A 67 21.31 2.57 -14.85
C HIS A 67 21.02 2.23 -16.32
N THR A 68 22.01 1.56 -16.89
CA THR A 68 22.16 1.12 -18.27
C THR A 68 20.86 0.61 -18.89
N SER A 69 20.57 1.12 -20.10
CA SER A 69 19.35 0.89 -20.89
C SER A 69 18.93 -0.58 -21.05
N VAL A 70 19.87 -1.52 -20.92
CA VAL A 70 19.64 -2.96 -21.05
C VAL A 70 18.82 -3.53 -19.87
N GLN A 71 19.06 -3.07 -18.64
CA GLN A 71 18.30 -3.52 -17.47
C GLN A 71 16.83 -3.09 -17.52
N LYS A 72 16.53 -1.95 -18.18
CA LYS A 72 15.16 -1.51 -18.43
C LYS A 72 14.43 -2.42 -19.43
N GLY A 73 15.12 -2.87 -20.47
CA GLY A 73 14.55 -3.79 -21.48
C GLY A 73 14.22 -5.16 -20.90
N VAL A 74 15.15 -5.76 -20.17
CA VAL A 74 14.92 -7.04 -19.49
C VAL A 74 13.83 -6.91 -18.42
N GLY A 75 13.88 -5.85 -17.60
CA GLY A 75 12.85 -5.58 -16.60
C GLY A 75 11.46 -5.42 -17.21
N ALA A 76 11.34 -4.72 -18.34
CA ALA A 76 10.07 -4.58 -19.05
C ALA A 76 9.54 -5.93 -19.57
N LEU A 77 10.41 -6.79 -20.12
CA LEU A 77 10.02 -8.13 -20.55
C LEU A 77 9.53 -9.00 -19.38
N VAL A 78 10.20 -8.94 -18.22
CA VAL A 78 9.75 -9.69 -17.03
C VAL A 78 8.40 -9.18 -16.54
N VAL A 79 8.22 -7.85 -16.45
CA VAL A 79 6.93 -7.26 -16.04
C VAL A 79 5.83 -7.64 -17.01
N LEU A 80 6.08 -7.58 -18.33
CA LEU A 80 5.10 -7.97 -19.34
C LEU A 80 4.75 -9.46 -19.26
N GLY A 81 5.74 -10.34 -19.08
CA GLY A 81 5.51 -11.77 -18.91
C GLY A 81 4.71 -12.09 -17.64
N PHE A 82 4.99 -11.37 -16.55
CA PHE A 82 4.26 -11.54 -15.29
C PHE A 82 2.82 -11.04 -15.39
N VAL A 83 2.60 -9.85 -15.97
CA VAL A 83 1.26 -9.28 -16.17
C VAL A 83 0.44 -10.12 -17.14
N SER A 84 1.04 -10.64 -18.21
CA SER A 84 0.33 -11.52 -19.14
C SER A 84 -0.04 -12.86 -18.50
N ALA A 85 0.86 -13.45 -17.71
CA ALA A 85 0.57 -14.68 -16.96
C ALA A 85 -0.59 -14.48 -15.97
N LEU A 86 -0.57 -13.38 -15.20
CA LEU A 86 -1.69 -13.04 -14.31
C LEU A 86 -2.99 -12.79 -15.09
N GLY A 87 -2.92 -12.08 -16.22
CA GLY A 87 -4.08 -11.82 -17.08
C GLY A 87 -4.70 -13.11 -17.63
N LEU A 88 -3.87 -14.04 -18.12
CA LEU A 88 -4.30 -15.35 -18.58
C LEU A 88 -4.90 -16.20 -17.46
N MET A 89 -4.31 -16.15 -16.26
CA MET A 89 -4.81 -16.85 -15.08
C MET A 89 -6.19 -16.32 -14.68
N VAL A 90 -6.35 -15.00 -14.59
CA VAL A 90 -7.64 -14.36 -14.26
C VAL A 90 -8.71 -14.68 -15.31
N TYR A 91 -8.35 -14.68 -16.60
CA TYR A 91 -9.30 -14.96 -17.68
C TYR A 91 -9.70 -16.45 -17.76
N SER A 92 -8.76 -17.36 -17.53
CA SER A 92 -8.99 -18.80 -17.67
C SER A 92 -9.61 -19.44 -16.43
N THR A 93 -9.56 -18.75 -15.28
CA THR A 93 -10.11 -19.27 -14.03
C THR A 93 -11.65 -19.12 -14.02
N PRO A 94 -12.41 -20.21 -13.80
CA PRO A 94 -13.85 -20.14 -13.67
C PRO A 94 -14.24 -19.61 -12.28
N TRP A 95 -14.37 -18.29 -12.17
CA TRP A 95 -14.76 -17.63 -10.92
C TRP A 95 -16.21 -17.93 -10.54
N ILE A 96 -16.46 -18.22 -9.26
CA ILE A 96 -17.80 -18.31 -8.70
C ILE A 96 -18.39 -16.90 -8.64
N GLN A 97 -19.44 -16.64 -9.41
CA GLN A 97 -20.16 -15.37 -9.40
C GLN A 97 -21.26 -15.43 -8.35
N LEU A 98 -21.14 -14.60 -7.31
CA LEU A 98 -22.21 -14.41 -6.32
C LEU A 98 -23.10 -13.23 -6.74
N PRO A 99 -24.38 -13.22 -6.34
CA PRO A 99 -25.24 -12.07 -6.58
C PRO A 99 -24.66 -10.82 -5.92
N ASN A 100 -24.53 -9.75 -6.71
CA ASN A 100 -24.11 -8.43 -6.25
C ASN A 100 -25.19 -7.85 -5.33
N SER A 101 -25.10 -8.19 -4.05
CA SER A 101 -25.97 -7.71 -2.99
C SER A 101 -25.16 -6.84 -2.05
N GLU A 102 -25.72 -5.68 -1.71
CA GLU A 102 -25.13 -4.78 -0.72
C GLU A 102 -25.14 -5.49 0.66
N PRO A 103 -23.98 -5.63 1.32
CA PRO A 103 -23.94 -6.16 2.67
C PRO A 103 -24.67 -5.25 3.66
N ALA A 104 -25.51 -5.81 4.52
CA ALA A 104 -26.27 -5.02 5.49
C ALA A 104 -25.38 -4.36 6.59
N GLU A 105 -24.37 -5.09 7.07
CA GLU A 105 -23.41 -4.59 8.07
C GLU A 105 -22.02 -5.20 7.83
N THR A 106 -21.04 -4.36 7.49
CA THR A 106 -19.65 -4.74 7.21
C THR A 106 -18.74 -4.54 8.43
N THR A 107 -18.85 -3.39 9.09
CA THR A 107 -18.00 -3.00 10.23
C THR A 107 -18.13 -3.98 11.39
N LYS A 108 -19.37 -4.34 11.77
CA LYS A 108 -19.62 -5.29 12.85
C LYS A 108 -19.12 -6.69 12.51
N LEU A 109 -19.29 -7.13 11.26
CA LEU A 109 -18.81 -8.41 10.79
C LEU A 109 -17.28 -8.49 10.89
N ILE A 110 -16.57 -7.47 10.40
CA ILE A 110 -15.11 -7.39 10.51
C ILE A 110 -14.66 -7.37 11.97
N GLY A 111 -15.35 -6.61 12.83
CA GLY A 111 -15.07 -6.59 14.27
C GLY A 111 -15.20 -7.97 14.92
N ASN A 112 -16.26 -8.72 14.61
CA ASN A 112 -16.43 -10.09 15.10
C ASN A 112 -15.35 -11.03 14.58
N LEU A 113 -15.01 -10.95 13.29
CA LEU A 113 -13.93 -11.75 12.70
C LEU A 113 -12.60 -11.49 13.40
N LEU A 114 -12.25 -10.23 13.67
CA LEU A 114 -11.00 -9.87 14.35
C LEU A 114 -10.95 -10.33 15.81
N MET A 115 -12.10 -10.34 16.50
CA MET A 115 -12.17 -10.69 17.92
C MET A 115 -12.36 -12.19 18.18
N MET A 116 -12.87 -12.95 17.20
CA MET A 116 -13.19 -14.36 17.35
C MET A 116 -12.25 -15.23 16.51
N ASP A 117 -12.36 -15.16 15.19
CA ASP A 117 -11.68 -16.09 14.27
C ASP A 117 -10.22 -15.71 13.99
N TYR A 118 -9.93 -14.41 13.94
CA TYR A 118 -8.61 -13.83 13.65
C TYR A 118 -7.96 -13.18 14.87
N LEU A 119 -8.33 -13.62 16.08
CA LEU A 119 -7.77 -13.12 17.33
C LEU A 119 -6.24 -13.26 17.39
N LEU A 120 -5.71 -14.43 17.02
CA LEU A 120 -4.27 -14.68 17.07
C LEU A 120 -3.48 -13.78 16.09
N PRO A 121 -3.85 -13.65 14.80
CA PRO A 121 -3.25 -12.65 13.91
C PRO A 121 -3.35 -11.22 14.42
N PHE A 122 -4.47 -10.83 15.05
CA PHE A 122 -4.65 -9.50 15.62
C PHE A 122 -3.67 -9.22 16.77
N GLU A 123 -3.47 -10.19 17.65
CA GLU A 123 -2.49 -10.09 18.74
C GLU A 123 -1.05 -10.06 18.20
N ALA A 124 -0.74 -10.92 17.23
CA ALA A 124 0.57 -10.92 16.56
C ALA A 124 0.89 -9.57 15.91
N ALA A 125 -0.09 -8.94 15.25
CA ALA A 125 0.05 -7.59 14.70
C ALA A 125 0.31 -6.54 15.79
N SER A 126 -0.33 -6.66 16.95
CA SER A 126 -0.14 -5.76 18.09
C SER A 126 1.30 -5.84 18.64
N PHE A 127 1.84 -7.05 18.79
CA PHE A 127 3.25 -7.25 19.16
C PHE A 127 4.21 -6.75 18.08
N LEU A 128 3.88 -6.93 16.80
CA LEU A 128 4.67 -6.40 15.68
C LEU A 128 4.73 -4.86 15.74
N LEU A 129 3.61 -4.19 15.99
CA LEU A 129 3.55 -2.73 16.10
C LEU A 129 4.30 -2.22 17.33
N LEU A 130 4.20 -2.92 18.46
CA LEU A 130 5.00 -2.62 19.65
C LEU A 130 6.50 -2.72 19.34
N GLY A 131 6.92 -3.83 18.70
CA GLY A 131 8.30 -4.03 18.28
C GLY A 131 8.78 -2.96 17.29
N ALA A 132 7.93 -2.57 16.33
CA ALA A 132 8.22 -1.51 15.37
C ALA A 132 8.39 -0.14 16.06
N LEU A 133 7.55 0.18 17.05
CA LEU A 133 7.67 1.42 17.83
C LEU A 133 8.97 1.44 18.64
N ILE A 134 9.29 0.34 19.32
CA ILE A 134 10.55 0.21 20.07
C ILE A 134 11.73 0.36 19.11
N GLY A 135 11.73 -0.35 17.98
CA GLY A 135 12.81 -0.28 16.99
C GLY A 135 12.97 1.11 16.36
N ALA A 136 11.87 1.79 16.05
CA ALA A 136 11.92 3.15 15.49
C ALA A 136 12.44 4.16 16.52
N THR A 137 12.02 4.05 17.78
CA THR A 137 12.44 4.97 18.85
C THR A 137 13.90 4.77 19.25
N THR A 138 14.39 3.52 19.30
CA THR A 138 15.81 3.26 19.57
C THR A 138 16.70 3.74 18.43
N LEU A 139 16.30 3.54 17.17
CA LEU A 139 17.06 4.01 16.00
C LEU A 139 17.04 5.54 15.86
N SER A 140 15.92 6.18 16.20
CA SER A 140 15.80 7.64 16.13
C SER A 140 16.51 8.35 17.31
N ARG A 141 16.88 7.62 18.37
CA ARG A 141 17.56 8.22 19.51
C ARG A 141 18.98 8.59 19.10
N LYS A 142 19.32 9.86 19.20
CA LYS A 142 20.68 10.33 19.00
C LYS A 142 21.51 9.95 20.21
N ASP A 143 22.50 9.10 20.02
CA ASP A 143 23.48 8.80 21.06
C ASP A 143 24.22 10.09 21.42
N TYR A 144 24.22 10.44 22.70
CA TYR A 144 25.11 11.45 23.27
C TYR A 144 26.40 10.78 23.71
#